data_AF-A0A286IKV5-F1
#
_entry.id   AF-A0A286IKV5-F1
#
_cell.length_a   1.000
_cell.length_b   1.000
_cell.length_c   1.000
_cell.angle_alpha   90.00
_cell.angle_beta   90.00
_cell.angle_gamma   90.00
#
_symmetry.space_group_name_H-M   'P 1'
#
loop_
_entity.id
_entity.type
_entity.pdbx_description
1 polymer ?
#
loop_
_entity_poly.entity_id
_entity_poly.type
_entity_poly.pdbx_seq_one_letter_code
_entity_poly.pdbx_strand_id
1 'polypeptide(L)'
;MFCPFCESIEGELLEFHHIDEDPSNTVFENLLAVCSNCHTKIGAGLIPKEVVENTKLELSKNDSYLVRDKYRFDNFKIMENRVGIISKGMTLEDVYKVLPQSQVLKTISYGENDNIDLYDSYKIFDFNGEHLLTIEGRPNQGLNAQIELILIISSKFKTDNNIGLGSYFGFVRSKEITGNYFPDIDFIGFKVDYLNAICCIYKSQLTGCEWYDHIENKIIPDKIFNLARIDSIAIHWD
;
A
#
# COMPACT_ATOMS: atom_id res chain seq x y z
N MET A 1 5.68 19.80 -4.01
CA MET A 1 4.82 20.16 -2.86
C MET A 1 5.66 21.07 -1.97
N PHE A 2 5.08 22.14 -1.43
CA PHE A 2 5.79 23.11 -0.58
C PHE A 2 5.36 22.90 0.87
N CYS A 3 6.24 23.21 1.83
CA CYS A 3 5.84 23.26 3.23
C CYS A 3 4.87 24.44 3.44
N PRO A 4 3.68 24.26 4.04
CA PRO A 4 2.69 25.32 4.17
C PRO A 4 3.08 26.43 5.16
N PHE A 5 4.13 26.21 5.98
CA PHE A 5 4.58 27.20 6.98
C PHE A 5 5.76 28.05 6.55
N CYS A 6 6.57 27.57 5.60
CA CYS A 6 7.81 28.25 5.21
C CYS A 6 8.07 28.28 3.71
N GLU A 7 7.16 27.71 2.91
CA GLU A 7 7.20 27.72 1.44
C GLU A 7 8.50 27.16 0.84
N SER A 8 9.26 26.37 1.60
CA SER A 8 10.51 25.79 1.14
C SER A 8 10.28 24.72 0.06
N ILE A 9 11.09 24.74 -1.00
CA ILE A 9 11.07 23.82 -2.16
C ILE A 9 11.87 22.54 -1.93
N GLU A 10 12.42 22.29 -0.73
CA GLU A 10 13.14 21.06 -0.41
C GLU A 10 12.16 19.85 -0.32
N GLY A 11 11.51 19.53 -1.44
CA GLY A 11 10.50 18.50 -1.63
C GLY A 11 11.07 17.09 -1.69
N GLU A 12 12.26 16.87 -1.13
CA GLU A 12 12.83 15.54 -0.99
C GLU A 12 12.58 14.92 0.40
N LEU A 13 12.11 15.69 1.39
CA LEU A 13 11.86 15.20 2.76
C LEU A 13 10.68 15.92 3.43
N LEU A 14 9.50 15.95 2.78
CA LEU A 14 8.29 16.31 3.52
C LEU A 14 7.92 15.15 4.45
N GLU A 15 7.68 15.48 5.71
CA GLU A 15 7.26 14.60 6.77
C GLU A 15 5.78 14.83 7.05
N PHE A 16 5.07 13.78 7.46
CA PHE A 16 3.68 13.89 7.88
C PHE A 16 3.61 14.14 9.38
N HIS A 17 3.16 15.34 9.74
CA HIS A 17 2.80 15.68 11.10
C HIS A 17 1.36 15.24 11.38
N HIS A 18 1.16 14.54 12.51
CA HIS A 18 -0.15 14.15 13.01
C HIS A 18 -0.67 15.28 13.91
N ILE A 19 -1.77 15.93 13.54
CA ILE A 19 -2.29 17.16 14.17
C ILE A 19 -2.72 16.90 15.62
N ASP A 20 -3.25 15.71 15.89
CA ASP A 20 -3.59 15.24 17.23
C ASP A 20 -2.41 14.68 18.04
N GLU A 21 -1.21 14.66 17.44
CA GLU A 21 0.03 14.08 18.00
C GLU A 21 0.00 12.56 18.19
N ASP A 22 -1.05 11.86 17.72
CA ASP A 22 -1.14 10.40 17.73
C ASP A 22 -0.63 9.82 16.40
N PRO A 23 0.56 9.19 16.37
CA PRO A 23 1.10 8.61 15.14
C PRO A 23 0.30 7.43 14.58
N SER A 24 -0.65 6.89 15.35
CA SER A 24 -1.55 5.84 14.89
C SER A 24 -2.78 6.40 14.16
N ASN A 25 -3.12 7.67 14.36
CA ASN A 25 -4.25 8.30 13.69
C ASN A 25 -3.86 8.88 12.32
N THR A 26 -3.75 8.00 11.33
CA THR A 26 -3.24 8.37 10.00
C THR A 26 -4.31 8.90 9.04
N VAL A 27 -5.48 9.32 9.52
CA VAL A 27 -6.53 9.88 8.65
C VAL A 27 -6.05 11.18 8.02
N PHE A 28 -6.38 11.44 6.76
CA PHE A 28 -5.82 12.57 6.02
C PHE A 28 -6.13 13.92 6.67
N GLU A 29 -7.32 14.07 7.26
CA GLU A 29 -7.76 15.25 7.99
C GLU A 29 -6.82 15.56 9.17
N ASN A 30 -6.21 14.52 9.74
CA ASN A 30 -5.25 14.59 10.83
C ASN A 30 -3.80 14.69 10.36
N LEU A 31 -3.52 14.62 9.06
CA LEU A 31 -2.16 14.70 8.53
C LEU A 31 -1.87 16.04 7.85
N LEU A 32 -0.69 16.60 8.16
CA LEU A 32 -0.16 17.79 7.50
C LEU A 32 1.28 17.52 7.02
N ALA A 33 1.49 17.62 5.71
CA ALA A 33 2.83 17.48 5.11
C ALA A 33 3.64 18.76 5.34
N VAL A 34 4.79 18.64 6.01
CA VAL A 34 5.66 19.76 6.41
C VAL A 34 7.13 19.36 6.23
N CYS A 35 8.04 20.32 6.04
CA CYS A 35 9.47 19.99 6.01
C CYS A 35 9.98 19.65 7.43
N SER A 36 11.08 18.89 7.56
CA SER A 36 11.63 18.44 8.85
C SER A 36 11.85 19.58 9.86
N ASN A 37 12.25 20.77 9.39
CA ASN A 37 12.43 21.94 10.25
C ASN A 37 11.10 22.44 10.82
N CYS A 38 10.06 22.53 10.00
CA CYS A 38 8.72 22.89 10.46
C CYS A 38 8.12 21.79 11.33
N HIS A 39 8.34 20.52 11.01
CA HIS A 39 7.90 19.40 11.84
C HIS A 39 8.49 19.48 13.26
N THR A 40 9.81 19.72 13.36
CA THR A 40 10.51 19.92 14.64
C THR A 40 9.94 21.11 15.42
N LYS A 41 9.65 22.22 14.73
CA LYS A 41 9.06 23.42 15.36
C LYS A 41 7.64 23.17 15.88
N ILE A 42 6.85 22.37 15.17
CA ILE A 42 5.51 21.98 15.64
C ILE A 42 5.64 21.11 16.89
N GLY A 43 6.48 20.06 16.85
CA GLY A 43 6.70 19.18 18.00
C GLY A 43 7.29 19.89 19.23
N ALA A 44 8.04 20.99 19.02
CA ALA A 44 8.54 21.85 20.08
C ALA A 44 7.53 22.94 20.55
N GLY A 45 6.32 23.00 19.97
CA GLY A 45 5.30 24.00 20.28
C GLY A 45 5.62 25.43 19.78
N LEU A 46 6.65 25.59 18.95
CA LEU A 46 7.04 26.88 18.35
C LEU A 46 6.08 27.29 17.22
N ILE A 47 5.45 26.32 16.57
CA ILE A 47 4.26 26.53 15.73
C ILE A 47 3.06 26.01 16.55
N PRO A 48 2.17 26.89 17.03
CA PRO A 48 1.08 26.48 17.91
C PRO A 48 0.10 25.53 17.22
N LYS A 49 -0.47 24.59 17.98
CA LYS A 49 -1.46 23.61 17.48
C LYS A 49 -2.63 24.27 16.76
N GLU A 50 -3.17 25.35 17.31
CA GLU A 50 -4.26 26.13 16.67
C GLU A 50 -3.84 26.65 15.27
N VAL A 51 -2.58 27.04 15.09
CA VAL A 51 -2.06 27.48 13.78
C VAL A 51 -1.97 26.30 12.81
N VAL A 52 -1.57 25.12 13.30
CA VAL A 52 -1.53 23.88 12.51
C VAL A 52 -2.93 23.47 12.06
N GLU A 53 -3.89 23.43 12.98
CA GLU A 53 -5.30 23.12 12.72
C GLU A 53 -5.90 24.11 11.72
N ASN A 54 -5.73 25.41 11.94
CA ASN A 54 -6.22 26.44 11.03
C ASN A 54 -5.55 26.35 9.66
N THR A 55 -4.26 26.04 9.59
CA THR A 55 -3.56 25.83 8.31
C THR A 55 -4.15 24.64 7.57
N LYS A 56 -4.41 23.51 8.25
CA LYS A 56 -5.10 22.37 7.63
C LYS A 56 -6.49 22.74 7.12
N LEU A 57 -7.26 23.48 7.91
CA LEU A 57 -8.58 23.97 7.53
C LEU A 57 -8.51 24.89 6.31
N GLU A 58 -7.60 25.86 6.29
CA GLU A 58 -7.43 26.77 5.16
C GLU A 58 -6.94 26.05 3.89
N LEU A 59 -6.03 25.08 4.02
CA LEU A 59 -5.60 24.23 2.91
C LEU A 59 -6.73 23.36 2.37
N SER A 60 -7.67 22.95 3.22
CA SER A 60 -8.87 22.20 2.81
C SER A 60 -9.94 23.07 2.14
N LYS A 61 -9.99 24.37 2.46
CA LYS A 61 -10.95 25.34 1.90
C LYS A 61 -10.44 25.97 0.61
N ASN A 62 -9.13 26.20 0.49
CA ASN A 62 -8.53 26.68 -0.74
C ASN A 62 -8.39 25.50 -1.72
N ASP A 63 -9.40 25.35 -2.58
CA ASP A 63 -9.43 24.49 -3.76
C ASP A 63 -8.22 24.68 -4.71
N SER A 64 -7.31 25.61 -4.42
CA SER A 64 -6.09 25.93 -5.17
C SER A 64 -4.80 25.30 -4.60
N TYR A 65 -4.77 24.87 -3.33
CA TYR A 65 -3.68 24.00 -2.81
C TYR A 65 -3.93 22.52 -3.15
N LEU A 66 -5.19 22.20 -3.43
CA LEU A 66 -5.61 21.08 -4.23
C LEU A 66 -5.55 21.49 -5.72
N VAL A 67 -4.37 21.52 -6.34
CA VAL A 67 -4.30 21.50 -7.81
C VAL A 67 -4.87 20.15 -8.30
N ARG A 68 -6.20 20.09 -8.32
CA ARG A 68 -7.13 19.15 -8.93
C ARG A 68 -6.79 19.17 -10.42
N ASP A 69 -6.27 18.11 -11.03
CA ASP A 69 -6.96 16.83 -11.16
C ASP A 69 -6.05 15.61 -10.88
N LYS A 70 -4.89 15.81 -10.24
CA LYS A 70 -3.79 14.84 -10.29
C LYS A 70 -2.98 14.79 -8.99
N TYR A 71 -3.28 13.83 -8.13
CA TYR A 71 -2.39 13.39 -7.06
C TYR A 71 -1.19 12.65 -7.66
N ARG A 72 0.02 13.13 -7.37
CA ARG A 72 1.25 12.45 -7.74
C ARG A 72 1.60 11.44 -6.64
N PHE A 73 1.36 10.16 -6.93
CA PHE A 73 1.79 9.07 -6.07
C PHE A 73 3.32 9.01 -6.06
N ASP A 74 3.93 9.38 -4.95
CA ASP A 74 5.40 9.47 -4.77
C ASP A 74 5.92 8.58 -3.63
N ASN A 75 5.03 8.10 -2.76
CA ASN A 75 5.39 7.15 -1.73
C ASN A 75 5.14 5.70 -2.16
N PHE A 76 6.16 5.03 -2.69
CA PHE A 76 6.08 3.63 -3.13
C PHE A 76 6.63 2.64 -2.09
N LYS A 77 6.40 2.89 -0.80
CA LYS A 77 6.88 2.01 0.28
C LYS A 77 5.82 1.00 0.71
N ILE A 78 6.28 -0.22 1.00
CA ILE A 78 5.51 -1.28 1.64
C ILE A 78 6.07 -1.49 3.06
N MET A 79 5.21 -1.31 4.06
CA MET A 79 5.50 -1.46 5.48
C MET A 79 4.34 -2.23 6.14
N GLU A 80 4.57 -2.80 7.32
CA GLU A 80 3.61 -3.65 8.05
C GLU A 80 2.18 -3.06 8.10
N ASN A 81 2.07 -1.77 8.45
CA ASN A 81 0.78 -1.08 8.58
C ASN A 81 0.55 0.00 7.51
N ARG A 82 1.32 -0.02 6.41
CA ARG A 82 1.23 1.03 5.39
C ARG A 82 1.73 0.60 4.01
N VAL A 83 0.92 0.88 2.99
CA VAL A 83 1.28 0.74 1.57
C VAL A 83 1.10 2.08 0.88
N GLY A 84 2.21 2.77 0.64
CA GLY A 84 2.21 4.11 0.08
C GLY A 84 1.34 5.07 0.91
N ILE A 85 0.22 5.52 0.36
CA ILE A 85 -0.72 6.42 1.07
C ILE A 85 -1.73 5.68 1.95
N ILE A 86 -1.88 4.37 1.77
CA ILE A 86 -2.89 3.57 2.45
C ILE A 86 -2.29 3.08 3.76
N SER A 87 -2.96 3.34 4.88
CA SER A 87 -2.56 2.86 6.21
C SER A 87 -3.59 1.90 6.77
N LYS A 88 -3.16 0.98 7.64
CA LYS A 88 -4.05 0.02 8.28
C LYS A 88 -5.16 0.76 9.05
N GLY A 89 -6.40 0.34 8.85
CA GLY A 89 -7.59 0.96 9.44
C GLY A 89 -8.24 2.05 8.60
N MET A 90 -7.61 2.51 7.51
CA MET A 90 -8.27 3.41 6.55
C MET A 90 -9.49 2.74 5.93
N THR A 91 -10.54 3.54 5.73
CA THR A 91 -11.73 3.14 4.98
C THR A 91 -11.61 3.49 3.50
N LEU A 92 -12.48 2.91 2.67
CA LEU A 92 -12.59 3.30 1.27
C LEU A 92 -12.98 4.78 1.11
N GLU A 93 -13.77 5.34 2.01
CA GLU A 93 -14.10 6.77 2.04
C GLU A 93 -12.85 7.63 2.22
N ASP A 94 -11.94 7.24 3.12
CA ASP A 94 -10.69 7.99 3.37
C ASP A 94 -9.80 8.03 2.12
N VAL A 95 -9.82 6.97 1.30
CA VAL A 95 -9.12 6.96 0.01
C VAL A 95 -9.67 8.02 -0.94
N TYR A 96 -11.00 8.18 -1.01
CA TYR A 96 -11.64 9.23 -1.82
C TYR A 96 -11.41 10.64 -1.27
N LYS A 97 -11.08 10.80 0.03
CA LYS A 97 -10.69 12.09 0.61
C LYS A 97 -9.25 12.48 0.23
N VAL A 98 -8.38 11.49 0.02
CA VAL A 98 -6.96 11.71 -0.34
C VAL A 98 -6.74 11.81 -1.84
N LEU A 99 -7.37 10.91 -2.62
CA LEU A 99 -7.13 10.78 -4.05
C LEU A 99 -8.21 11.47 -4.87
N PRO A 100 -7.84 12.13 -6.00
CA PRO A 100 -8.81 12.56 -7.00
C PRO A 100 -9.63 11.37 -7.49
N GLN A 101 -10.94 11.57 -7.65
CA GLN A 101 -11.85 10.54 -8.14
C GLN A 101 -11.42 9.97 -9.51
N SER A 102 -10.77 10.78 -10.35
CA SER A 102 -10.20 10.37 -11.65
C SER A 102 -9.11 9.29 -11.54
N GLN A 103 -8.52 9.10 -10.36
CA GLN A 103 -7.46 8.13 -10.08
C GLN A 103 -7.96 6.91 -9.32
N VAL A 104 -9.27 6.81 -9.08
CA VAL A 104 -9.90 5.69 -8.40
C VAL A 104 -11.01 5.11 -9.28
N LEU A 105 -10.78 3.93 -9.85
CA LEU A 105 -11.80 3.21 -10.62
C LEU A 105 -12.40 2.12 -9.75
N LYS A 106 -13.69 2.27 -9.41
CA LYS A 106 -14.46 1.19 -8.81
C LYS A 106 -14.75 0.11 -9.85
N THR A 107 -14.51 -1.14 -9.47
CA THR A 107 -14.73 -2.36 -10.24
C THR A 107 -15.36 -3.41 -9.32
N ILE A 108 -15.64 -4.59 -9.88
CA ILE A 108 -16.12 -5.74 -9.14
C ILE A 108 -15.10 -6.86 -9.33
N SER A 109 -14.65 -7.48 -8.25
CA SER A 109 -13.89 -8.72 -8.30
C SER A 109 -14.78 -9.90 -7.93
N TYR A 110 -14.43 -11.06 -8.49
CA TYR A 110 -15.13 -12.32 -8.28
C TYR A 110 -14.24 -13.22 -7.43
N GLY A 111 -14.80 -13.74 -6.33
CA GLY A 111 -14.17 -14.81 -5.55
C GLY A 111 -14.25 -16.16 -6.26
N GLU A 112 -13.95 -17.23 -5.53
CA GLU A 112 -13.92 -18.59 -6.09
C GLU A 112 -15.27 -19.03 -6.71
N ASN A 113 -16.39 -18.48 -6.23
CA ASN A 113 -17.71 -18.70 -6.82
C ASN A 113 -18.21 -17.47 -7.57
N ASP A 114 -18.01 -17.49 -8.89
CA ASP A 114 -18.51 -16.47 -9.82
C ASP A 114 -20.01 -16.18 -9.59
N ASN A 115 -20.35 -14.90 -9.41
CA ASN A 115 -21.68 -14.34 -9.13
C ASN A 115 -22.21 -14.46 -7.68
N ILE A 116 -21.49 -15.12 -6.77
CA ILE A 116 -21.87 -15.20 -5.35
C ILE A 116 -20.92 -14.34 -4.51
N ASP A 117 -19.61 -14.47 -4.76
CA ASP A 117 -18.58 -13.77 -4.01
C ASP A 117 -18.16 -12.49 -4.74
N LEU A 118 -19.02 -11.47 -4.70
CA LEU A 118 -18.76 -10.17 -5.33
C LEU A 118 -18.14 -9.20 -4.32
N TYR A 119 -16.95 -8.71 -4.62
CA TYR A 119 -16.27 -7.70 -3.80
C TYR A 119 -16.20 -6.37 -4.55
N ASP A 120 -16.46 -5.29 -3.81
CA ASP A 120 -16.18 -3.95 -4.29
C ASP A 120 -14.65 -3.77 -4.33
N SER A 121 -14.11 -3.61 -5.54
CA SER A 121 -12.68 -3.58 -5.78
C SER A 121 -12.28 -2.26 -6.45
N TYR A 122 -11.27 -1.58 -5.93
CA TYR A 122 -10.94 -0.21 -6.33
C TYR A 122 -9.52 -0.16 -6.89
N LYS A 123 -9.41 0.09 -8.19
CA LYS A 123 -8.13 0.25 -8.87
C LYS A 123 -7.63 1.68 -8.68
N ILE A 124 -6.40 1.81 -8.21
CA ILE A 124 -5.76 3.09 -7.90
C ILE A 124 -4.71 3.39 -8.96
N PHE A 125 -4.80 4.56 -9.57
CA PHE A 125 -3.95 4.99 -10.67
C PHE A 125 -3.06 6.16 -10.28
N ASP A 126 -1.90 6.26 -10.92
CA ASP A 126 -1.11 7.49 -10.89
C ASP A 126 -1.72 8.56 -11.80
N PHE A 127 -1.15 9.77 -11.78
CA PHE A 127 -1.64 10.89 -12.59
C PHE A 127 -1.43 10.74 -14.11
N ASN A 128 -0.67 9.74 -14.53
CA ASN A 128 -0.42 9.36 -15.91
C ASN A 128 -1.31 8.17 -16.36
N GLY A 129 -2.10 7.60 -15.45
CA GLY A 129 -2.95 6.44 -15.74
C GLY A 129 -2.27 5.08 -15.57
N GLU A 130 -1.10 5.02 -14.92
CA GLU A 130 -0.49 3.74 -14.52
C GLU A 130 -1.28 3.12 -13.37
N HIS A 131 -1.68 1.85 -13.50
CA HIS A 131 -2.33 1.12 -12.42
C HIS A 131 -1.31 0.74 -11.34
N LEU A 132 -1.46 1.32 -10.15
CA LEU A 132 -0.48 1.21 -9.06
C LEU A 132 -0.79 0.03 -8.12
N LEU A 133 -2.02 -0.03 -7.65
CA LEU A 133 -2.51 -1.06 -6.75
C LEU A 133 -4.04 -1.19 -6.85
N THR A 134 -4.58 -2.31 -6.39
CA THR A 134 -6.01 -2.51 -6.18
C THR A 134 -6.27 -2.66 -4.68
N ILE A 135 -7.33 -2.04 -4.17
CA ILE A 135 -7.78 -2.24 -2.78
C ILE A 135 -9.17 -2.84 -2.73
N GLU A 136 -9.42 -3.66 -1.72
CA GLU A 136 -10.74 -4.20 -1.42
C GLU A 136 -11.05 -3.99 0.07
N GLY A 137 -12.27 -3.59 0.34
CA GLY A 137 -12.77 -3.41 1.70
C GLY A 137 -13.63 -4.59 2.16
N ARG A 138 -13.86 -4.68 3.46
CA ARG A 138 -14.78 -5.65 4.05
C ARG A 138 -16.14 -5.67 3.32
N PRO A 139 -16.65 -6.84 2.90
CA PRO A 139 -17.92 -6.93 2.18
C PRO A 139 -19.11 -6.31 2.91
N ASN A 140 -20.08 -5.81 2.14
CA ASN A 140 -21.35 -5.27 2.65
C ASN A 140 -21.25 -4.02 3.53
N GLN A 141 -20.12 -3.31 3.54
CA GLN A 141 -19.93 -2.07 4.31
C GLN A 141 -19.81 -0.80 3.45
N GLY A 142 -19.80 -0.94 2.12
CA GLY A 142 -19.72 0.20 1.20
C GLY A 142 -18.46 1.03 1.44
N LEU A 143 -18.55 2.36 1.33
CA LEU A 143 -17.39 3.25 1.52
C LEU A 143 -16.84 3.27 2.96
N ASN A 144 -17.64 2.87 3.96
CA ASN A 144 -17.19 2.78 5.34
C ASN A 144 -16.38 1.51 5.62
N ALA A 145 -16.27 0.60 4.63
CA ALA A 145 -15.48 -0.61 4.77
C ALA A 145 -14.01 -0.26 5.01
N GLN A 146 -13.42 -0.85 6.05
CA GLN A 146 -11.98 -0.85 6.23
C GLN A 146 -11.33 -1.66 5.10
N ILE A 147 -10.18 -1.19 4.63
CA ILE A 147 -9.39 -1.88 3.61
C ILE A 147 -8.79 -3.13 4.22
N GLU A 148 -9.08 -4.30 3.65
CA GLU A 148 -8.61 -5.61 4.13
C GLU A 148 -7.60 -6.24 3.15
N LEU A 149 -7.69 -5.90 1.86
CA LEU A 149 -6.81 -6.43 0.83
C LEU A 149 -6.19 -5.30 0.01
N ILE A 150 -4.88 -5.39 -0.20
CA ILE A 150 -4.14 -4.53 -1.13
C ILE A 150 -3.35 -5.42 -2.08
N LEU A 151 -3.69 -5.38 -3.36
CA LEU A 151 -2.95 -6.05 -4.43
C LEU A 151 -1.95 -5.07 -5.05
N ILE A 152 -0.66 -5.38 -4.97
CA ILE A 152 0.39 -4.57 -5.59
C ILE A 152 0.43 -4.86 -7.08
N ILE A 153 0.35 -3.82 -7.91
CA ILE A 153 0.37 -3.95 -9.38
C ILE A 153 1.64 -3.33 -9.96
N SER A 154 2.07 -2.17 -9.46
CA SER A 154 3.27 -1.50 -9.95
C SER A 154 4.54 -2.00 -9.27
N SER A 155 5.56 -2.28 -10.08
CA SER A 155 6.91 -2.66 -9.60
C SER A 155 7.63 -1.55 -8.84
N LYS A 156 7.08 -0.33 -8.83
CA LYS A 156 7.59 0.81 -8.06
C LYS A 156 7.53 0.56 -6.55
N PHE A 157 6.53 -0.22 -6.09
CA PHE A 157 6.38 -0.52 -4.66
C PHE A 157 7.48 -1.45 -4.15
N LYS A 158 8.15 -1.03 -3.08
CA LYS A 158 9.23 -1.78 -2.43
C LYS A 158 9.17 -1.70 -0.90
N THR A 159 9.56 -2.78 -0.24
CA THR A 159 9.89 -2.76 1.19
C THR A 159 11.21 -2.02 1.44
N ASP A 160 11.58 -1.79 2.70
CA ASP A 160 12.90 -1.24 3.05
C ASP A 160 14.06 -2.18 2.70
N ASN A 161 13.79 -3.48 2.58
CA ASN A 161 14.74 -4.47 2.07
C ASN A 161 14.73 -4.57 0.53
N ASN A 162 14.11 -3.63 -0.18
CA ASN A 162 13.98 -3.58 -1.64
C ASN A 162 13.23 -4.79 -2.25
N ILE A 163 12.32 -5.40 -1.49
CA ILE A 163 11.46 -6.48 -1.99
C ILE A 163 10.22 -5.88 -2.63
N GLY A 164 9.87 -6.36 -3.81
CA GLY A 164 8.58 -6.06 -4.46
C GLY A 164 8.39 -6.95 -5.67
N LEU A 165 7.46 -6.58 -6.55
CA LEU A 165 7.23 -7.35 -7.78
C LEU A 165 8.53 -7.50 -8.59
N GLY A 166 8.73 -8.69 -9.13
CA GLY A 166 9.90 -9.08 -9.92
C GLY A 166 11.17 -9.41 -9.11
N SER A 167 11.15 -9.23 -7.77
CA SER A 167 12.24 -9.66 -6.90
C SER A 167 12.48 -11.17 -7.03
N TYR A 168 13.73 -11.60 -6.91
CA TYR A 168 14.08 -13.02 -6.95
C TYR A 168 13.70 -13.73 -5.65
N PHE A 169 13.14 -14.93 -5.74
CA PHE A 169 12.73 -15.74 -4.61
C PHE A 169 13.89 -15.98 -3.62
N GLY A 170 15.07 -16.30 -4.13
CA GLY A 170 16.26 -16.49 -3.29
C GLY A 170 16.67 -15.22 -2.53
N PHE A 171 16.46 -14.05 -3.14
CA PHE A 171 16.71 -12.77 -2.47
C PHE A 171 15.70 -12.53 -1.33
N VAL A 172 14.41 -12.76 -1.58
CA VAL A 172 13.36 -12.63 -0.56
C VAL A 172 13.65 -13.54 0.64
N ARG A 173 13.94 -14.83 0.41
CA ARG A 173 14.31 -15.78 1.46
C ARG A 173 15.55 -15.38 2.26
N SER A 174 16.47 -14.64 1.66
CA SER A 174 17.69 -14.18 2.33
C SER A 174 17.47 -12.96 3.25
N LYS A 175 16.32 -12.28 3.10
CA LYS A 175 16.01 -11.03 3.80
C LYS A 175 14.84 -11.15 4.76
N GLU A 176 13.89 -12.02 4.44
CA GLU A 176 12.64 -12.13 5.18
C GLU A 176 12.40 -13.54 5.71
N ILE A 177 11.66 -13.60 6.81
CA ILE A 177 11.07 -14.84 7.27
C ILE A 177 9.91 -15.17 6.33
N THR A 178 10.10 -16.21 5.52
CA THR A 178 9.08 -16.74 4.61
C THR A 178 8.54 -18.06 5.17
N GLY A 179 7.22 -18.25 5.15
CA GLY A 179 6.58 -19.44 5.70
C GLY A 179 5.22 -19.72 5.06
N ASN A 180 4.57 -20.81 5.48
CA ASN A 180 3.23 -21.20 5.01
C ASN A 180 3.11 -21.23 3.48
N TYR A 181 3.86 -22.14 2.86
CA TYR A 181 3.80 -22.36 1.42
C TYR A 181 2.55 -23.16 1.06
N PHE A 182 1.85 -22.76 0.01
CA PHE A 182 0.68 -23.48 -0.49
C PHE A 182 0.63 -23.47 -2.03
N PRO A 183 0.20 -24.57 -2.67
CA PRO A 183 -0.06 -24.59 -4.10
C PRO A 183 -1.46 -24.01 -4.41
N ASP A 184 -1.57 -23.30 -5.52
CA ASP A 184 -2.85 -22.98 -6.18
C ASP A 184 -2.91 -23.73 -7.53
N ILE A 185 -3.86 -23.45 -8.41
CA ILE A 185 -3.93 -23.97 -9.78
C ILE A 185 -2.70 -23.49 -10.58
N ASP A 186 -2.47 -22.17 -10.65
CA ASP A 186 -1.49 -21.58 -11.56
C ASP A 186 -0.19 -21.13 -10.89
N PHE A 187 -0.20 -20.96 -9.58
CA PHE A 187 0.93 -20.42 -8.82
C PHE A 187 1.25 -21.24 -7.58
N ILE A 188 2.39 -20.95 -6.99
CA ILE A 188 2.69 -21.26 -5.60
C ILE A 188 2.64 -19.96 -4.79
N GLY A 189 2.03 -20.02 -3.61
CA GLY A 189 1.97 -18.92 -2.66
C GLY A 189 2.89 -19.16 -1.46
N PHE A 190 3.39 -18.10 -0.87
CA PHE A 190 4.07 -18.14 0.43
C PHE A 190 3.86 -16.83 1.19
N LYS A 191 3.86 -16.91 2.52
CA LYS A 191 3.66 -15.77 3.39
C LYS A 191 4.97 -15.06 3.74
N VAL A 192 4.94 -13.74 3.77
CA VAL A 192 5.94 -12.87 4.39
C VAL A 192 5.30 -12.29 5.65
N ASP A 193 5.65 -12.88 6.80
CA ASP A 193 4.82 -12.79 8.01
C ASP A 193 4.67 -11.37 8.56
N TYR A 194 5.77 -10.60 8.65
CA TYR A 194 5.75 -9.25 9.22
C TYR A 194 4.96 -8.23 8.37
N LEU A 195 4.70 -8.52 7.10
CA LEU A 195 3.85 -7.70 6.23
C LEU A 195 2.41 -8.19 6.18
N ASN A 196 2.13 -9.37 6.75
CA ASN A 196 0.94 -10.15 6.47
C ASN A 196 0.66 -10.26 4.95
N ALA A 197 1.72 -10.47 4.18
CA ALA A 197 1.66 -10.50 2.72
C ALA A 197 1.74 -11.93 2.19
N ILE A 198 0.97 -12.22 1.15
CA ILE A 198 1.08 -13.41 0.30
C ILE A 198 1.81 -13.02 -0.97
N CYS A 199 2.92 -13.69 -1.23
CA CYS A 199 3.69 -13.56 -2.46
C CYS A 199 3.46 -14.81 -3.33
N CYS A 200 3.26 -14.61 -4.63
CA CYS A 200 3.04 -15.71 -5.57
C CYS A 200 4.15 -15.81 -6.63
N ILE A 201 4.43 -17.04 -7.06
CA ILE A 201 5.30 -17.37 -8.19
C ILE A 201 4.52 -18.30 -9.11
N TYR A 202 4.39 -17.96 -10.39
CA TYR A 202 3.75 -18.81 -11.39
C TYR A 202 4.51 -20.12 -11.56
N LYS A 203 3.76 -21.22 -11.62
CA LYS A 203 4.33 -22.57 -11.80
C LYS A 203 5.08 -22.74 -13.11
N SER A 204 4.75 -21.94 -14.13
CA SER A 204 5.48 -21.91 -15.40
C SER A 204 6.97 -21.60 -15.22
N GLN A 205 7.33 -20.76 -14.23
CA GLN A 205 8.74 -20.46 -13.87
C GLN A 205 9.47 -21.64 -13.22
N LEU A 206 8.72 -22.64 -12.73
CA LEU A 206 9.23 -23.76 -11.96
C LEU A 206 9.30 -25.06 -12.80
N THR A 207 9.19 -24.94 -14.12
CA THR A 207 9.33 -26.09 -15.02
C THR A 207 10.68 -26.76 -14.83
N GLY A 208 10.68 -28.07 -14.57
CA GLY A 208 11.90 -28.86 -14.31
C GLY A 208 12.42 -28.80 -12.87
N CYS A 209 11.68 -28.14 -11.96
CA CYS A 209 11.98 -28.10 -10.54
C CYS A 209 11.11 -29.10 -9.75
N GLU A 210 11.70 -29.85 -8.83
CA GLU A 210 10.99 -30.76 -7.90
C GLU A 210 10.43 -29.99 -6.68
N TRP A 211 9.74 -28.88 -6.92
CA TRP A 211 9.23 -28.01 -5.84
C TRP A 211 8.03 -28.59 -5.10
N TYR A 212 7.45 -29.70 -5.56
CA TYR A 212 6.23 -30.28 -5.00
C TYR A 212 6.41 -31.75 -4.62
N ASP A 213 6.03 -32.09 -3.40
CA ASP A 213 5.87 -33.46 -2.94
C ASP A 213 4.43 -33.92 -3.19
N HIS A 214 4.25 -34.82 -4.15
CA HIS A 214 2.93 -35.37 -4.49
C HIS A 214 2.39 -36.39 -3.47
N ILE A 215 3.25 -36.93 -2.60
CA ILE A 215 2.87 -37.89 -1.56
C ILE A 215 2.36 -37.11 -0.35
N GLU A 216 3.12 -36.11 0.09
CA GLU A 216 2.79 -35.29 1.25
C GLU A 216 1.86 -34.11 0.93
N ASN A 217 1.62 -33.85 -0.35
CA ASN A 217 0.82 -32.73 -0.86
C ASN A 217 1.35 -31.37 -0.34
N LYS A 218 2.68 -31.19 -0.41
CA LYS A 218 3.39 -30.03 0.17
C LYS A 218 4.41 -29.46 -0.80
N ILE A 219 4.63 -28.14 -0.68
CA ILE A 219 5.74 -27.47 -1.35
C ILE A 219 7.05 -27.77 -0.61
N ILE A 220 8.13 -27.97 -1.37
CA ILE A 220 9.50 -28.15 -0.91
C ILE A 220 10.28 -26.85 -1.22
N PRO A 221 10.38 -25.89 -0.27
CA PRO A 221 10.89 -24.55 -0.57
C PRO A 221 12.34 -24.52 -1.06
N ASP A 222 13.16 -25.46 -0.61
CA ASP A 222 14.58 -25.56 -0.98
C ASP A 222 14.79 -26.05 -2.42
N LYS A 223 13.76 -26.59 -3.05
CA LYS A 223 13.83 -27.02 -4.44
C LYS A 223 13.50 -25.86 -5.39
N ILE A 224 12.68 -24.89 -4.98
CA ILE A 224 12.30 -23.73 -5.80
C ILE A 224 13.55 -22.96 -6.26
N PHE A 225 13.62 -22.65 -7.55
CA PHE A 225 14.74 -21.90 -8.11
C PHE A 225 14.89 -20.52 -7.47
N ASN A 226 16.10 -20.20 -7.00
CA ASN A 226 16.40 -18.88 -6.44
C ASN A 226 16.15 -17.72 -7.43
N LEU A 227 16.23 -18.00 -8.75
CA LEU A 227 16.00 -17.03 -9.82
C LEU A 227 14.52 -16.90 -10.22
N ALA A 228 13.61 -17.71 -9.66
CA ALA A 228 12.18 -17.49 -9.84
C ALA A 228 11.80 -16.11 -9.31
N ARG A 229 10.89 -15.41 -10.00
CA ARG A 229 10.49 -14.04 -9.67
C ARG A 229 9.14 -14.02 -8.97
N ILE A 230 8.97 -13.08 -8.05
CA ILE A 230 7.65 -12.80 -7.45
C ILE A 230 6.75 -12.12 -8.49
N ASP A 231 5.63 -12.76 -8.81
CA ASP A 231 4.67 -12.31 -9.82
C ASP A 231 3.51 -11.52 -9.22
N SER A 232 3.16 -11.79 -7.97
CA SER A 232 2.08 -11.11 -7.25
C SER A 232 2.43 -10.91 -5.79
N ILE A 233 1.95 -9.81 -5.21
CA ILE A 233 2.02 -9.50 -3.79
C ILE A 233 0.63 -9.01 -3.37
N ALA A 234 0.01 -9.73 -2.45
CA ALA A 234 -1.24 -9.39 -1.81
C ALA A 234 -0.97 -9.12 -0.33
N ILE A 235 -1.39 -7.97 0.18
CA ILE A 235 -1.26 -7.60 1.59
C ILE A 235 -2.62 -7.69 2.24
N HIS A 236 -2.70 -8.44 3.34
CA HIS A 236 -3.93 -8.64 4.08
C HIS A 236 -3.88 -7.87 5.39
N TRP A 237 -4.96 -7.19 5.74
CA TRP A 237 -5.13 -6.55 7.03
C TRP A 237 -6.40 -7.08 7.69
N ASP A 238 -6.23 -7.53 8.94
CA ASP A 238 -7.32 -7.94 9.83
C ASP A 238 -7.95 -6.74 10.56
#